data_AF-A0A838JUY8-F1
#
_entry.id   AF-A0A838JUY8-F1
#
_cell.length_a   1.000
_cell.length_b   1.000
_cell.length_c   1.000
_cell.angle_alpha   90.00
_cell.angle_beta   90.00
_cell.angle_gamma   90.00
#
_symmetry.space_group_name_H-M   'P 1'
#
loop_
_entity.id
_entity.type
_entity.pdbx_description
1 polymer ?
#
loop_
_entity_poly.entity_id
_entity_poly.type
_entity_poly.pdbx_seq_one_letter_code
_entity_poly.pdbx_strand_id
1 'polypeptide(L)'
;MEETSNKKRVAIACQGGGSHTAFTAGVIKGLLRSGRLRSNELVGLSGTSGGAVCALLAWYHLLGDDAAGAAEALEAFWRDNSATAPHEQVVNNWLLWASNLQNFVTTPAVSPYYNPFS
;
A
#
# COMPACT_ATOMS: atom_id res chain seq x y z
N MET A 1 -5.58 -34.64 25.36
CA MET A 1 -6.50 -33.49 25.29
C MET A 1 -5.83 -32.46 24.42
N GLU A 2 -6.19 -32.45 23.14
CA GLU A 2 -5.65 -31.51 22.17
C GLU A 2 -6.44 -30.21 22.34
N GLU A 3 -5.82 -29.23 22.99
CA GLU A 3 -6.40 -27.91 23.17
C GLU A 3 -6.48 -27.29 21.76
N THR A 4 -7.64 -27.41 21.11
CA THR A 4 -7.92 -26.77 19.84
C THR A 4 -7.92 -25.26 20.09
N SER A 5 -6.74 -24.65 20.01
CA SER A 5 -6.56 -23.20 19.99
C SER A 5 -7.39 -22.67 18.83
N ASN A 6 -8.58 -22.15 19.12
CA ASN A 6 -9.47 -21.56 18.13
C ASN A 6 -8.86 -20.22 17.72
N LYS A 7 -7.87 -20.26 16.83
CA LYS A 7 -7.19 -19.07 16.31
C LYS A 7 -8.23 -18.19 15.63
N LYS A 8 -8.26 -16.91 15.99
CA LYS A 8 -9.15 -15.95 15.33
C LYS A 8 -8.71 -15.79 13.89
N ARG A 9 -9.67 -15.90 12.97
CA ARG A 9 -9.46 -15.62 11.55
C ARG A 9 -9.42 -14.11 11.34
N VAL A 10 -8.34 -13.60 10.78
CA VAL A 10 -8.09 -12.17 10.60
C VAL A 10 -7.79 -11.91 9.14
N ALA A 11 -8.43 -10.90 8.55
CA ALA A 11 -8.07 -10.34 7.25
C ALA A 11 -7.58 -8.91 7.44
N ILE A 12 -6.57 -8.48 6.67
CA ILE A 12 -6.01 -7.13 6.76
C ILE A 12 -6.36 -6.37 5.49
N ALA A 13 -7.05 -5.23 5.63
CA ALA A 13 -7.32 -4.31 4.54
C ALA A 13 -6.28 -3.17 4.57
N CYS A 14 -5.53 -3.03 3.50
CA CYS A 14 -4.50 -2.01 3.29
C CYS A 14 -5.12 -0.84 2.52
N GLN A 15 -5.40 0.26 3.23
CA GLN A 15 -5.89 1.49 2.61
C GLN A 15 -4.90 2.00 1.56
N GLY A 16 -5.40 2.48 0.42
CA GLY A 16 -4.61 3.20 -0.57
C GLY A 16 -4.25 4.63 -0.14
N GLY A 17 -3.37 5.28 -0.89
CA GLY A 17 -2.92 6.65 -0.59
C GLY A 17 -1.66 7.08 -1.33
N GLY A 18 -1.35 6.45 -2.48
CA GLY A 18 -0.09 6.68 -3.19
C GLY A 18 1.13 6.36 -2.33
N SER A 19 2.13 7.25 -2.33
CA SER A 19 3.40 7.10 -1.60
C SER A 19 3.25 7.02 -0.08
N HIS A 20 2.15 7.51 0.49
CA HIS A 20 1.91 7.44 1.94
C HIS A 20 1.78 5.98 2.43
N THR A 21 1.50 5.04 1.53
CA THR A 21 1.41 3.62 1.87
C THR A 21 2.75 2.96 2.18
N ALA A 22 3.87 3.68 2.05
CA ALA A 22 5.14 3.31 2.69
C ALA A 22 4.99 3.14 4.22
N PHE A 23 4.10 3.90 4.87
CA PHE A 23 3.75 3.69 6.27
C PHE A 23 3.08 2.32 6.49
N THR A 24 2.12 1.95 5.62
CA THR A 24 1.44 0.65 5.67
C THR A 24 2.44 -0.50 5.55
N ALA A 25 3.43 -0.38 4.65
CA ALA A 25 4.52 -1.35 4.56
C ALA A 25 5.32 -1.47 5.87
N GLY A 26 5.63 -0.34 6.51
CA GLY A 26 6.27 -0.32 7.83
C GLY A 26 5.44 -1.02 8.91
N VAL A 27 4.12 -0.80 8.93
CA VAL A 27 3.19 -1.46 9.86
C VAL A 27 3.18 -2.98 9.64
N ILE A 28 3.02 -3.44 8.40
CA ILE A 28 3.01 -4.88 8.08
C ILE A 28 4.35 -5.52 8.45
N LYS A 29 5.47 -4.89 8.10
CA LYS A 29 6.82 -5.31 8.52
C LYS A 29 6.92 -5.46 10.03
N GLY A 30 6.40 -4.50 10.80
CA GLY A 30 6.37 -4.58 12.26
C GLY A 30 5.51 -5.74 12.80
N LEU A 31 4.34 -5.97 12.21
CA LEU A 31 3.45 -7.08 12.55
C LEU A 31 4.08 -8.46 12.27
N LEU A 32 4.77 -8.59 11.15
CA LEU A 32 5.52 -9.79 10.76
C LEU A 32 6.67 -10.07 11.72
N ARG A 33 7.52 -9.07 11.96
CA ARG A 33 8.71 -9.20 12.83
C ARG A 33 8.36 -9.48 14.29
N SER A 34 7.29 -8.87 14.79
CA SER A 34 6.85 -9.08 16.18
C SER A 34 6.15 -10.44 16.40
N GLY A 35 5.88 -11.20 15.33
CA GLY A 35 5.15 -12.47 15.43
C GLY A 35 3.69 -12.33 15.87
N ARG A 36 3.15 -11.11 15.97
CA ARG A 36 1.76 -10.84 16.38
C ARG A 36 0.72 -11.47 15.46
N LEU A 37 1.10 -11.78 14.22
CA LEU A 37 0.27 -12.49 13.26
C LEU A 37 0.22 -14.00 13.51
N ARG A 38 1.17 -14.60 14.27
CA ARG A 38 1.23 -16.06 14.49
C ARG A 38 0.16 -16.58 15.46
N SER A 39 -0.32 -15.73 16.36
CA SER A 39 -1.38 -16.06 17.33
C SER A 39 -2.79 -16.10 16.70
N ASN A 40 -2.93 -15.57 15.48
CA ASN A 40 -4.17 -15.55 14.71
C ASN A 40 -3.97 -16.32 13.39
N GLU A 41 -5.07 -16.70 12.75
CA GLU A 41 -5.03 -17.24 11.39
C GLU A 41 -5.23 -16.07 10.41
N LEU A 42 -4.17 -15.68 9.70
CA LEU A 42 -4.27 -14.64 8.69
C LEU A 42 -4.87 -15.24 7.42
N VAL A 43 -6.11 -14.88 7.10
CA VAL A 43 -6.87 -15.49 6.00
C VAL A 43 -6.84 -14.70 4.71
N GLY A 44 -6.28 -13.48 4.74
CA GLY A 44 -6.11 -12.68 3.53
C GLY A 44 -5.60 -11.27 3.79
N LEU A 45 -5.02 -10.69 2.74
CA LEU A 45 -4.73 -9.26 2.66
C LEU A 45 -5.40 -8.70 1.40
N SER A 46 -5.93 -7.49 1.52
CA SER A 46 -6.49 -6.75 0.39
C SER A 46 -6.00 -5.31 0.44
N GLY A 47 -6.15 -4.57 -0.66
CA GLY A 47 -5.85 -3.15 -0.69
C GLY A 47 -6.10 -2.51 -2.05
N THR A 48 -5.94 -1.19 -2.12
CA THR A 48 -6.11 -0.40 -3.35
C THR A 48 -4.85 0.43 -3.64
N SER A 49 -4.46 0.57 -4.91
CA SER A 49 -3.27 1.32 -5.34
C SER A 49 -2.01 0.88 -4.56
N GLY A 50 -1.27 1.78 -3.91
CA GLY A 50 -0.11 1.43 -3.08
C GLY A 50 -0.42 0.46 -1.92
N GLY A 51 -1.66 0.49 -1.40
CA GLY A 51 -2.12 -0.50 -0.43
C GLY A 51 -2.25 -1.90 -1.03
N ALA A 52 -2.64 -2.01 -2.31
CA ALA A 52 -2.67 -3.29 -3.04
C ALA A 52 -1.27 -3.86 -3.22
N VAL A 53 -0.27 -3.00 -3.47
CA VAL A 53 1.14 -3.41 -3.54
C VAL A 53 1.61 -3.97 -2.20
N CYS A 54 1.34 -3.28 -1.09
CA CYS A 54 1.66 -3.77 0.25
C CYS A 54 0.99 -5.13 0.54
N ALA A 55 -0.29 -5.28 0.21
CA ALA A 55 -1.03 -6.52 0.39
C ALA A 55 -0.44 -7.67 -0.45
N LEU A 56 -0.12 -7.40 -1.72
CA LEU A 56 0.45 -8.37 -2.65
C LEU A 56 1.81 -8.87 -2.17
N LEU A 57 2.75 -7.97 -1.90
CA LEU A 57 4.12 -8.32 -1.50
C LEU A 57 4.12 -9.13 -0.21
N ALA A 58 3.35 -8.72 0.78
CA ALA A 58 3.25 -9.45 2.04
C ALA A 58 2.60 -10.83 1.86
N TRP A 59 1.46 -10.90 1.15
CA TRP A 59 0.74 -12.16 0.96
C TRP A 59 1.55 -13.17 0.15
N TYR A 60 2.23 -12.72 -0.91
CA TYR A 60 3.05 -13.59 -1.76
C TYR A 60 4.12 -14.35 -0.97
N HIS A 61 4.86 -13.66 -0.11
CA HIS A 61 5.89 -14.29 0.73
C HIS A 61 5.29 -15.13 1.87
N LEU A 62 4.16 -14.70 2.46
CA LEU A 62 3.48 -15.46 3.49
C LEU A 62 2.93 -16.80 2.99
N LEU A 63 2.54 -16.91 1.72
CA LEU A 63 2.18 -18.20 1.09
C LEU A 63 3.36 -19.20 1.07
N GLY A 64 4.60 -18.71 1.12
CA GLY A 64 5.82 -19.51 1.23
C GLY A 64 6.37 -19.64 2.66
N ASP A 65 5.60 -19.26 3.69
CA ASP A 65 6.05 -19.16 5.10
C ASP A 65 7.28 -18.25 5.32
N ASP A 66 7.47 -17.27 4.42
CA ASP A 66 8.63 -16.38 4.41
C ASP A 66 8.29 -14.98 4.95
N ALA A 67 8.02 -14.90 6.26
CA ALA A 67 7.72 -13.62 6.90
C ALA A 67 8.89 -12.61 6.86
N ALA A 68 10.13 -13.11 6.74
CA ALA A 68 11.32 -12.27 6.66
C ALA A 68 11.43 -11.61 5.27
N GLY A 69 11.31 -12.40 4.20
CA GLY A 69 11.29 -11.87 2.83
C GLY A 69 10.09 -10.98 2.56
N ALA A 70 8.93 -11.24 3.18
CA ALA A 70 7.79 -10.32 3.15
C ALA A 70 8.18 -8.92 3.66
N ALA A 71 8.90 -8.86 4.79
CA ALA A 71 9.36 -7.60 5.37
C ALA A 71 10.43 -6.90 4.52
N GLU A 72 11.35 -7.66 3.93
CA GLU A 72 12.40 -7.14 3.04
C GLU A 72 11.83 -6.62 1.72
N ALA A 73 10.91 -7.36 1.10
CA ALA A 73 10.27 -6.97 -0.16
C ALA A 73 9.47 -5.66 -0.01
N LEU A 74 8.74 -5.50 1.10
CA LEU A 74 8.05 -4.26 1.42
C LEU A 74 9.02 -3.08 1.54
N GLU A 75 10.13 -3.26 2.25
CA GLU A 75 11.13 -2.21 2.42
C GLU A 75 11.86 -1.86 1.12
N ALA A 76 12.27 -2.89 0.36
CA ALA A 76 12.94 -2.72 -0.93
C ALA A 76 12.04 -1.97 -1.92
N PHE A 77 10.78 -2.39 -2.07
CA PHE A 77 9.85 -1.73 -2.98
C PHE A 77 9.71 -0.23 -2.68
N TRP A 78 9.48 0.14 -1.42
CA TRP A 78 9.26 1.54 -1.07
C TRP A 78 10.54 2.37 -1.07
N ARG A 79 11.70 1.76 -0.80
CA ARG A 79 13.00 2.41 -1.00
C ARG A 79 13.22 2.70 -2.48
N ASP A 80 12.97 1.75 -3.36
CA ASP A 80 13.19 1.89 -4.79
C ASP A 80 12.15 2.82 -5.44
N ASN A 81 10.93 2.86 -4.91
CA ASN A 81 9.87 3.79 -5.33
C ASN A 81 10.08 5.21 -4.78
N SER A 82 11.05 5.44 -3.90
CA SER A 82 11.31 6.78 -3.37
C SER A 82 12.14 7.60 -4.35
N ALA A 83 11.72 8.84 -4.61
CA ALA A 83 12.43 9.78 -5.47
C ALA A 83 13.74 10.23 -4.79
N THR A 84 14.78 9.43 -4.92
CA THR A 84 16.09 9.68 -4.29
C THR A 84 17.06 10.34 -5.24
N ALA A 85 16.84 10.24 -6.56
CA ALA A 85 17.66 10.95 -7.53
C ALA A 85 17.24 12.43 -7.66
N PRO A 86 18.19 13.37 -7.84
CA PRO A 86 17.86 14.80 -7.96
C PRO A 86 16.87 15.11 -9.09
N HIS A 87 16.95 14.39 -10.22
CA HIS A 87 16.05 14.58 -11.36
C HIS A 87 14.63 14.07 -11.06
N GLU A 88 14.50 12.97 -10.31
CA GLU A 88 13.20 12.45 -9.86
C GLU A 88 12.54 13.40 -8.87
N GLN A 89 13.31 14.00 -7.96
CA GLN A 89 12.81 15.01 -7.02
C GLN A 89 12.33 16.26 -7.73
N VAL A 90 13.06 16.74 -8.74
CA VAL A 90 12.64 17.89 -9.56
C VAL A 90 11.34 17.56 -10.29
N VAL A 91 11.23 16.41 -10.95
CA VAL A 91 10.02 15.99 -11.66
C VAL A 91 8.83 15.80 -10.71
N ASN A 92 9.05 15.15 -9.56
CA ASN A 92 8.01 14.95 -8.54
C ASN A 92 7.51 16.30 -7.99
N ASN A 93 8.42 17.22 -7.68
CA ASN A 93 8.05 18.57 -7.21
C ASN A 93 7.33 19.38 -8.30
N TRP A 94 7.73 19.23 -9.56
CA TRP A 94 7.05 19.85 -10.70
C TRP A 94 5.62 19.31 -10.87
N LEU A 95 5.44 18.00 -10.76
CA LEU A 95 4.14 17.34 -10.91
C LEU A 95 3.19 17.71 -9.75
N LEU A 96 3.70 17.78 -8.52
CA LEU A 96 2.94 18.23 -7.34
C LEU A 96 2.57 19.71 -7.45
N TRP A 97 3.47 20.56 -7.97
CA TRP A 97 3.17 21.97 -8.24
C TRP A 97 2.11 22.12 -9.34
N ALA A 98 2.23 21.38 -10.45
CA ALA A 98 1.25 21.38 -11.53
C ALA A 98 -0.14 20.89 -11.07
N SER A 99 -0.18 19.86 -10.23
CA SER A 99 -1.43 19.35 -9.62
C SER A 99 -2.04 20.37 -8.66
N ASN A 100 -1.22 21.10 -7.90
CA ASN A 100 -1.70 22.18 -7.02
C ASN A 100 -2.15 23.43 -7.77
N LEU A 101 -1.63 23.71 -8.97
CA LEU A 101 -2.10 24.81 -9.81
C LEU A 101 -3.56 24.61 -10.27
N GLN A 102 -4.05 23.37 -10.34
CA GLN A 102 -5.47 23.11 -10.60
C GLN A 102 -6.39 23.61 -9.47
N ASN A 103 -5.85 23.88 -8.27
CA ASN A 103 -6.61 24.51 -7.18
C ASN A 103 -6.62 26.05 -7.26
N PHE A 104 -5.70 26.66 -8.04
CA PHE A 104 -5.63 28.11 -8.25
C PHE A 104 -6.23 28.55 -9.59
N VAL A 105 -6.36 27.63 -10.55
CA VAL A 105 -6.99 27.86 -11.84
C VAL A 105 -8.22 26.95 -11.93
N THR A 106 -9.42 27.53 -11.93
CA THR A 106 -10.66 26.81 -12.25
C THR A 106 -10.55 26.25 -13.65
N THR A 107 -10.13 24.99 -13.80
CA THR A 107 -10.28 24.27 -15.06
C THR A 107 -11.79 24.08 -15.27
N PRO A 108 -12.38 24.55 -16.38
CA PRO A 108 -13.79 24.33 -16.63
C PRO A 108 -14.10 22.84 -16.51
N ALA A 109 -14.96 22.48 -15.57
CA ALA A 109 -15.34 21.10 -15.31
C ALA A 109 -16.19 20.59 -16.47
N VAL A 110 -15.54 19.98 -17.47
CA VAL A 110 -16.25 19.23 -18.52
C VAL A 110 -16.66 17.91 -17.88
N SER A 111 -17.84 17.90 -17.25
CA SER A 111 -18.40 16.70 -16.66
C SER A 111 -18.85 15.74 -17.77
N PRO A 112 -18.49 14.44 -17.70
CA PRO A 112 -18.94 13.43 -18.68
C PRO A 112 -20.47 13.27 -18.75
N TYR A 113 -21.20 13.79 -17.75
CA TYR A 113 -22.66 13.78 -17.70
C TYR A 113 -23.32 14.96 -18.42
N TYR A 114 -22.55 15.96 -18.85
CA TYR A 114 -23.03 17.02 -19.73
C TYR A 114 -22.77 16.66 -21.20
N ASN A 115 -23.29 15.52 -21.63
CA ASN A 115 -23.36 15.19 -23.05
C ASN A 115 -24.75 15.61 -23.58
N PRO A 116 -24.86 16.63 -24.45
CA PRO A 116 -26.15 17.05 -25.01
C PRO A 116 -26.76 16.02 -25.97
N PHE A 117 -26.10 14.88 -26.19
CA PHE A 117 -26.52 13.79 -27.07
C PHE A 117 -26.76 12.45 -26.36
N SER A 118 -26.91 12.43 -25.03
CA SER A 118 -27.48 11.29 -24.29
C SER A 118 -28.92 11.53 -23.91
#